data_AF-A0A8S3BI29-F1
#
_entry.id   AF-A0A8S3BI29-F1
#
_cell.length_a   1.000
_cell.length_b   1.000
_cell.length_c   1.000
_cell.angle_alpha   90.00
_cell.angle_beta   90.00
_cell.angle_gamma   90.00
#
_symmetry.space_group_name_H-M   'P 1'
#
loop_
_entity.id
_entity.type
_entity.pdbx_description
1 polymer ?
#
loop_
_entity_poly.entity_id
_entity_poly.type
_entity_poly.pdbx_seq_one_letter_code
_entity_poly.pdbx_strand_id
1 'polypeptide(L)' 'KPKQNFNQLFGFKYDVTGETIISGVSPQGVDLLDRLLSFDPRLRPTAEEALGKLSFYE' A
#
# COMPACT_ATOMS: atom_id res chain seq x y z
N LYS A 1 24.89 7.40 11.18
CA LYS A 1 23.62 6.67 10.94
C LYS A 1 23.20 6.93 9.49
N PRO A 2 23.02 5.92 8.64
CA PRO A 2 22.53 6.16 7.29
C PRO A 2 21.13 6.79 7.39
N LYS A 3 20.92 7.92 6.70
CA LYS A 3 19.59 8.54 6.59
C LYS A 3 18.75 7.60 5.73
N GLN A 4 17.73 6.95 6.31
CA GLN A 4 16.75 6.20 5.54
C GLN A 4 16.13 7.14 4.50
N ASN A 5 16.28 6.78 3.22
CA ASN A 5 15.66 7.51 2.14
C ASN A 5 14.26 6.93 1.93
N PHE A 6 13.26 7.54 2.53
CA PHE A 6 11.87 7.05 2.49
C PHE A 6 11.30 7.02 1.06
N ASN A 7 11.83 7.83 0.13
CA ASN A 7 11.46 7.75 -1.29
C ASN A 7 11.94 6.44 -1.94
N GLN A 8 12.99 5.79 -1.42
CA GLN A 8 13.38 4.45 -1.87
C GLN A 8 12.56 3.34 -1.19
N LEU A 9 11.99 3.59 0.00
CA LEU A 9 11.17 2.61 0.72
C LEU A 9 9.72 2.54 0.21
N PHE A 10 9.19 3.66 -0.30
CA PHE A 10 7.82 3.76 -0.79
C PHE A 10 7.70 4.07 -2.29
N GLY A 11 8.82 4.35 -2.97
CA GLY A 11 8.83 4.73 -4.40
C GLY A 11 8.60 3.57 -5.37
N PHE A 12 8.81 2.32 -4.93
CA PHE A 12 8.58 1.12 -5.73
C PHE A 12 7.66 0.18 -4.95
N LYS A 13 6.36 0.18 -5.27
CA LYS A 13 5.39 -0.75 -4.67
C LYS A 13 5.64 -2.20 -5.10
N TYR A 14 6.28 -2.35 -6.25
CA TYR A 14 6.60 -3.58 -6.93
C TYR A 14 8.07 -3.53 -7.34
N ASP A 15 8.75 -4.67 -7.28
CA ASP A 15 10.10 -4.81 -7.78
C ASP A 15 10.12 -4.96 -9.32
N VAL A 16 11.31 -5.20 -9.89
CA VAL A 16 11.49 -5.38 -11.34
C VAL A 16 10.81 -6.63 -11.91
N THR A 17 10.40 -7.56 -11.05
CA THR A 17 9.67 -8.79 -11.41
C THR A 17 8.15 -8.63 -11.25
N GLY A 18 7.69 -7.50 -10.70
CA GLY A 18 6.29 -7.24 -10.40
C GLY A 18 5.84 -7.78 -9.05
N GLU A 19 6.76 -8.31 -8.24
CA GLU A 19 6.45 -8.79 -6.89
C GLU A 19 6.41 -7.63 -5.90
N THR A 20 5.47 -7.69 -4.95
CA THR A 20 5.41 -6.72 -3.87
C THR A 20 6.53 -6.94 -2.86
N ILE A 21 7.08 -5.84 -2.31
CA ILE A 21 8.06 -5.90 -1.22
C ILE A 21 7.44 -6.50 0.07
N ILE A 22 6.11 -6.58 0.16
CA ILE A 22 5.40 -7.09 1.32
C ILE A 22 4.95 -8.53 1.04
N SER A 23 5.73 -9.50 1.51
CA SER A 23 5.44 -10.92 1.31
C SER A 23 4.06 -11.29 1.86
N GLY A 24 3.28 -12.07 1.10
CA GLY A 24 1.99 -12.60 1.55
C GLY A 24 0.81 -11.62 1.42
N VAL A 25 1.02 -10.44 0.81
CA VAL A 25 -0.05 -9.49 0.51
C VAL A 25 -0.35 -9.51 -0.98
N SER A 26 -1.63 -9.58 -1.36
CA SER A 26 -2.03 -9.50 -2.76
C SER A 26 -1.77 -8.08 -3.33
N PRO A 27 -1.64 -7.92 -4.66
CA PRO A 27 -1.50 -6.60 -5.28
C PRO A 27 -2.59 -5.60 -4.84
N GLN A 28 -3.83 -6.06 -4.71
CA GLN A 28 -4.96 -5.25 -4.22
C GLN A 28 -4.77 -4.82 -2.76
N GLY A 29 -4.19 -5.69 -1.93
CA GLY A 29 -3.84 -5.38 -0.54
C GLY A 29 -2.74 -4.33 -0.43
N VAL A 30 -1.74 -4.38 -1.33
CA VAL A 30 -0.66 -3.38 -1.39
C VAL A 30 -1.21 -2.01 -1.79
N ASP A 31 -2.09 -1.97 -2.79
CA ASP A 31 -2.72 -0.73 -3.24
C ASP A 31 -3.63 -0.11 -2.17
N LEU A 32 -4.35 -0.94 -1.40
CA LEU A 32 -5.11 -0.48 -0.26
C LEU A 32 -4.20 0.09 0.84
N LEU A 33 -3.13 -0.63 1.17
CA LEU A 33 -2.19 -0.24 2.21
C LEU A 33 -1.52 1.11 1.89
N ASP A 34 -1.15 1.34 0.62
CA ASP A 34 -0.62 2.62 0.16
C ASP A 34 -1.59 3.79 0.41
N ARG A 35 -2.88 3.59 0.14
CA ARG A 35 -3.91 4.61 0.40
C ARG A 35 -4.12 4.82 1.89
N LEU A 36 -4.12 3.77 2.69
CA LEU A 36 -4.28 3.85 4.16
C LEU A 36 -3.12 4.61 4.82
N LEU A 37 -1.90 4.45 4.28
CA LEU A 37 -0.69 5.08 4.79
C LEU A 37 -0.37 6.42 4.09
N SER A 38 -1.31 6.99 3.35
CA SER A 38 -1.10 8.26 2.66
C SER A 38 -0.73 9.39 3.64
N PHE A 39 0.33 10.13 3.32
CA PHE A 39 0.76 11.29 4.10
C PHE A 39 -0.26 12.43 4.10
N ASP A 40 -1.03 12.58 3.01
CA ASP A 40 -2.15 13.51 2.99
C ASP A 40 -3.37 12.84 3.64
N PRO A 41 -3.83 13.33 4.80
CA PRO A 41 -4.94 12.72 5.51
C PRO A 41 -6.25 12.72 4.71
N ARG A 42 -6.39 13.60 3.71
CA ARG A 42 -7.59 13.69 2.86
C ARG A 42 -7.63 12.61 1.78
N LEU A 43 -6.49 11.97 1.50
CA LEU A 43 -6.39 10.88 0.53
C LEU A 43 -6.54 9.50 1.18
N ARG A 44 -6.52 9.45 2.52
CA ARG A 44 -6.77 8.21 3.27
C ARG A 44 -8.25 7.84 3.18
N PRO A 45 -8.57 6.60 2.80
CA PRO A 45 -9.95 6.16 2.76
C PRO A 45 -10.53 6.06 4.18
N THR A 46 -11.85 6.18 4.29
CA THR A 46 -12.55 5.79 5.50
C THR A 46 -12.52 4.26 5.68
N ALA A 47 -12.88 3.79 6.87
CA ALA A 47 -13.01 2.36 7.12
C ALA A 47 -14.05 1.71 6.18
N GLU A 48 -15.17 2.39 5.94
CA GLU A 48 -16.22 1.92 5.03
C GLU A 48 -15.73 1.83 3.57
N GLU A 49 -15.00 2.84 3.10
CA GLU A 49 -14.42 2.84 1.75
C GLU A 49 -13.35 1.76 1.56
N ALA A 50 -12.57 1.46 2.61
CA ALA A 50 -11.59 0.39 2.61
C ALA A 50 -12.28 -0.98 2.50
N LEU A 51 -13.32 -1.22 3.30
CA LEU A 51 -14.13 -2.45 3.27
C LEU A 51 -14.83 -2.64 1.92
N GLY A 52 -15.33 -1.56 1.30
CA GLY A 52 -16.02 -1.65 0.01
C GLY A 52 -15.11 -1.97 -1.19
N LYS A 53 -13.81 -1.64 -1.11
CA LYS A 53 -12.82 -1.99 -2.15
C LYS A 53 -12.31 -3.42 -2.05
N LEU A 54 -12.41 -4.01 -0.87
CA LEU A 54 -12.07 -5.40 -0.66
C LEU A 54 -13.35 -6.18 -0.91
N SER A 55 -13.48 -6.81 -2.08
CA SER A 55 -14.39 -7.95 -2.19
C SER A 55 -13.84 -9.06 -1.29
N PHE A 56 -14.06 -8.96 0.02
CA PHE A 56 -13.77 -10.00 1.00
C PHE A 56 -14.75 -11.18 0.91
N TYR A 57 -15.70 -11.12 -0.01
CA TYR A 57 -16.62 -12.20 -0.32
C TYR A 57 -15.98 -13.13 -1.36
N GLU A 58 -15.25 -14.13 -0.88
CA GLU A 58 -15.26 -15.48 -1.46
C GLU A 58 -16.39 -16.30 -0.82
#